data_AF-A0A7C9M5R4-F1
#
_entry.id   AF-A0A7C9M5R4-F1
#
_cell.length_a   1.000
_cell.length_b   1.000
_cell.length_c   1.000
_cell.angle_alpha   90.00
_cell.angle_beta   90.00
_cell.angle_gamma   90.00
#
_symmetry.space_group_name_H-M   'P 1'
#
loop_
_entity.id
_entity.type
_entity.pdbx_description
1 polymer ?
#
loop_
_entity_poly.entity_id
_entity_poly.type
_entity_poly.pdbx_seq_one_letter_code
_entity_poly.pdbx_strand_id
1 'polypeptide(L)'
;MRKPLFLASTLALSLGVASAQTTTTTTTAAPAQVTLSDVPAGHWAKDAVDRIVQCGLIQGFPDGTYRGNENLTRYQAALIFYRALQAGALANCGFTAGDMTAIGNGMQEVSTELAAIATRVTDLERLSAEQQARIDALEARIADVSAPGAASADVTALQARIDALEAAIRNIPAGPAGPAGPAGPAGPAGPAGTQGPAGTSASGTVTTTPPVTTPPTVVIGDPVPTTPEATRGLYAGVAVGAKAAGTGSQCLSLGGNAATRTNVNYCLNGTAIVGSSNVIGAIGARAAVEYQPGYNGVSADVNATYDIGSGNLTPYVGAGLGLTSSQARTTGGVSTTTNATDVYANVLLGADYRVTDSISVFVEGNGRYYLSNKGAGTGLTSTASNGFTGGVKAGLKFYF
;
A
#
# COMPACT_ATOMS: atom_id res chain seq x y z
N MET A 1 7.33 41.26 -9.50
CA MET A 1 6.17 40.39 -9.29
C MET A 1 6.00 39.45 -10.47
N ARG A 2 6.50 38.22 -10.37
CA ARG A 2 6.21 37.13 -11.31
C ARG A 2 6.12 35.85 -10.48
N LYS A 3 4.93 35.23 -10.44
CA LYS A 3 4.68 33.93 -9.80
C LYS A 3 4.91 32.82 -10.83
N PRO A 4 5.65 31.75 -10.53
CA PRO A 4 5.61 30.54 -11.35
C PRO A 4 4.42 29.66 -10.92
N LEU A 5 3.59 29.30 -11.90
CA LEU A 5 2.57 28.26 -11.79
C LEU A 5 3.24 26.88 -11.86
N PHE A 6 3.02 26.05 -10.85
CA PHE A 6 3.24 24.61 -10.94
C PHE A 6 1.97 23.96 -11.52
N LEU A 7 2.08 23.32 -12.68
CA LEU A 7 1.06 22.43 -13.23
C LEU A 7 1.25 21.04 -12.62
N ALA A 8 0.35 20.66 -11.71
CA ALA A 8 0.17 19.28 -11.26
C ALA A 8 -0.85 18.59 -12.18
N SER A 9 -0.40 17.62 -12.97
CA SER A 9 -1.28 16.75 -13.77
C SER A 9 -1.84 15.65 -12.88
N THR A 10 -2.98 15.92 -12.24
CA THR A 10 -3.81 14.92 -11.57
C THR A 10 -4.61 14.13 -12.61
N LEU A 11 -4.36 12.82 -12.68
CA LEU A 11 -5.20 11.85 -13.38
C LEU A 11 -6.51 11.68 -12.56
N ALA A 12 -7.53 12.45 -12.92
CA ALA A 12 -8.85 12.37 -12.33
C ALA A 12 -9.61 11.18 -12.93
N LEU A 13 -9.76 10.10 -12.14
CA LEU A 13 -10.71 9.03 -12.43
C LEU A 13 -12.11 9.54 -12.05
N SER A 14 -12.76 10.24 -12.98
CA SER A 14 -14.12 10.73 -12.81
C SER A 14 -15.10 9.57 -12.77
N LEU A 15 -15.71 9.32 -11.61
CA LEU A 15 -16.95 8.55 -11.50
C LEU A 15 -18.05 9.31 -12.25
N GLY A 16 -18.36 8.84 -13.45
CA GLY A 16 -19.49 9.31 -14.24
C GLY A 16 -20.80 8.87 -13.59
N VAL A 17 -21.61 9.86 -13.23
CA VAL A 17 -23.01 9.71 -12.84
C VAL A 17 -23.80 9.25 -14.06
N ALA A 18 -24.33 8.03 -14.07
CA ALA A 18 -25.29 7.58 -15.06
C ALA A 18 -26.68 7.52 -14.41
N SER A 19 -27.41 8.62 -14.53
CA SER A 19 -28.85 8.69 -14.35
C SER A 19 -29.57 7.88 -15.45
N ALA A 20 -30.49 7.01 -15.02
CA ALA A 20 -31.66 6.48 -15.72
C ALA A 20 -31.57 6.31 -17.25
N GLN A 21 -31.42 5.05 -17.69
CA GLN A 21 -32.02 4.60 -18.95
C GLN A 21 -33.05 3.52 -18.64
N THR A 22 -34.30 3.89 -18.89
CA THR A 22 -35.46 3.02 -19.02
C THR A 22 -35.10 1.79 -19.85
N THR A 23 -35.19 0.62 -19.24
CA THR A 23 -35.23 -0.67 -19.93
C THR A 23 -36.47 -0.73 -20.80
N THR A 24 -36.35 -0.34 -22.07
CA THR A 24 -37.20 -0.91 -23.10
C THR A 24 -36.83 -2.39 -23.19
N THR A 25 -37.82 -3.24 -22.96
CA THR A 25 -37.77 -4.67 -23.26
C THR A 25 -37.36 -4.83 -24.72
N THR A 26 -36.08 -5.08 -24.94
CA THR A 26 -35.59 -5.59 -26.20
C THR A 26 -35.97 -7.06 -26.21
N THR A 27 -37.05 -7.38 -26.91
CA THR A 27 -37.27 -8.68 -27.52
C THR A 27 -35.93 -9.19 -28.04
N THR A 28 -35.49 -10.36 -27.57
CA THR A 28 -34.31 -11.08 -28.06
C THR A 28 -34.44 -11.28 -29.57
N ALA A 29 -33.93 -10.32 -30.34
CA ALA A 29 -33.62 -10.53 -31.74
C ALA A 29 -32.41 -11.46 -31.79
N ALA A 30 -32.51 -12.53 -32.58
CA ALA A 30 -31.37 -13.36 -32.91
C ALA A 30 -30.19 -12.46 -33.34
N PRO A 31 -28.94 -12.78 -32.92
CA PRO A 31 -27.80 -11.92 -33.23
C PRO A 31 -27.73 -11.71 -34.74
N ALA A 32 -27.75 -10.46 -35.18
CA ALA A 32 -27.53 -10.12 -36.57
C ALA A 32 -26.16 -10.69 -36.97
N GLN A 33 -26.15 -11.61 -37.93
CA GLN A 33 -24.93 -12.16 -38.51
C GLN A 33 -24.12 -11.01 -39.09
N VAL A 34 -23.04 -10.62 -38.39
CA VAL A 34 -22.09 -9.63 -38.90
C VAL A 34 -21.39 -10.27 -40.09
N THR A 35 -21.70 -9.78 -41.28
CA THR A 35 -21.07 -10.21 -42.53
C THR A 35 -19.82 -9.35 -42.75
N LEU A 36 -18.65 -9.99 -42.71
CA LEU A 36 -17.37 -9.33 -42.89
C LEU A 36 -16.98 -9.37 -44.37
N SER A 37 -16.84 -8.20 -44.98
CA SER A 37 -16.68 -8.01 -46.43
C SER A 37 -15.36 -8.57 -46.98
N ASP A 38 -14.34 -8.67 -46.14
CA ASP A 38 -12.99 -9.16 -46.45
C ASP A 38 -12.77 -10.64 -46.07
N VAL A 39 -13.80 -11.31 -45.55
CA VAL A 39 -13.78 -12.76 -45.27
C VAL A 39 -14.94 -13.41 -46.04
N PRO A 40 -14.82 -13.57 -47.37
CA PRO A 40 -15.90 -14.11 -48.21
C PRO A 40 -16.13 -15.61 -47.97
N ALA A 41 -17.28 -16.12 -48.44
CA ALA A 41 -17.60 -17.54 -48.40
C ALA A 41 -16.54 -18.35 -49.19
N GLY A 42 -15.92 -19.34 -48.54
CA GLY A 42 -14.81 -20.13 -49.10
C GLY A 42 -13.41 -19.67 -48.66
N HIS A 43 -13.28 -18.56 -47.93
CA HIS A 43 -12.00 -18.19 -47.31
C HIS A 43 -11.63 -19.17 -46.20
N TRP A 44 -10.37 -19.60 -46.13
CA TRP A 44 -9.91 -20.62 -45.16
C TRP A 44 -10.19 -20.24 -43.69
N ALA A 45 -10.18 -18.95 -43.38
CA ALA A 45 -10.45 -18.44 -42.03
C ALA A 45 -11.93 -18.20 -41.74
N LYS A 46 -12.84 -18.39 -42.70
CA LYS A 46 -14.25 -18.02 -42.59
C LYS A 46 -14.91 -18.62 -41.35
N ASP A 47 -14.79 -19.94 -41.18
CA ASP A 47 -15.43 -20.66 -40.09
C ASP A 47 -14.89 -20.23 -38.71
N ALA A 48 -13.58 -19.99 -38.62
CA ALA A 48 -12.94 -19.53 -37.39
C ALA A 48 -13.34 -18.10 -37.03
N VAL A 49 -13.37 -17.20 -38.03
CA VAL A 49 -13.78 -15.80 -37.86
C VAL A 49 -15.25 -15.70 -37.49
N ASP A 50 -16.12 -16.47 -38.13
CA ASP A 50 -17.54 -16.54 -37.78
C ASP A 50 -17.73 -16.99 -36.34
N ARG A 51 -16.93 -17.97 -35.88
CA ARG A 51 -17.03 -18.49 -34.52
C ARG A 51 -16.67 -17.44 -33.48
N ILE A 52 -15.53 -16.74 -33.64
CA ILE A 52 -15.10 -15.68 -32.71
C ILE A 52 -15.99 -14.43 -32.75
N VAL A 53 -16.68 -14.21 -33.88
CA VAL A 53 -17.69 -13.16 -34.03
C VAL A 53 -19.00 -13.53 -33.35
N GLN A 54 -19.48 -14.77 -33.51
CA GLN A 54 -20.62 -15.31 -32.78
C GLN A 54 -20.40 -15.31 -31.26
N CYS A 55 -19.16 -15.55 -30.86
CA CYS A 55 -18.68 -15.42 -29.49
C CYS A 55 -18.67 -13.98 -28.93
N GLY A 56 -18.86 -12.97 -29.77
CA GLY A 56 -18.79 -11.56 -29.38
C GLY A 56 -17.37 -11.08 -29.02
N LEU A 57 -16.34 -11.88 -29.26
CA LEU A 57 -14.94 -11.51 -29.00
C LEU A 57 -14.47 -10.46 -29.99
N ILE A 58 -14.83 -10.65 -31.27
CA ILE A 58 -14.52 -9.72 -32.37
C ILE A 58 -15.82 -9.31 -33.06
N GLN A 59 -15.92 -8.05 -33.47
CA GLN A 59 -17.09 -7.51 -34.17
C GLN A 59 -16.75 -6.96 -35.56
N GLY A 60 -15.48 -7.01 -35.95
CA GLY A 60 -14.95 -6.31 -37.11
C GLY A 60 -14.80 -4.80 -36.86
N PHE A 61 -14.43 -4.09 -37.91
CA PHE A 61 -14.30 -2.64 -37.94
C PHE A 61 -15.62 -1.97 -38.37
N PRO A 62 -15.79 -0.66 -38.13
CA PRO A 62 -17.00 0.07 -38.52
C PRO A 62 -17.30 0.05 -40.02
N ASP A 63 -16.29 -0.21 -40.86
CA ASP A 63 -16.41 -0.38 -42.31
C ASP A 63 -16.84 -1.80 -42.74
N GLY A 64 -17.07 -2.70 -41.78
CA GLY A 64 -17.50 -4.07 -42.03
C GLY A 64 -16.36 -5.01 -42.45
N THR A 65 -15.12 -4.73 -42.06
CA THR A 65 -13.93 -5.57 -42.34
C THR A 65 -13.40 -6.28 -41.07
N TYR A 66 -12.66 -7.37 -41.24
CA TYR A 66 -11.96 -8.12 -40.19
C TYR A 66 -10.48 -7.71 -40.08
N ARG A 67 -9.84 -7.47 -41.23
CA ARG A 67 -8.43 -7.09 -41.42
C ARG A 67 -7.43 -8.11 -40.86
N GLY A 68 -7.64 -9.39 -41.15
CA GLY A 68 -6.84 -10.49 -40.60
C GLY A 68 -5.34 -10.49 -40.97
N ASN A 69 -4.95 -9.73 -41.99
CA ASN A 69 -3.55 -9.57 -42.40
C ASN A 69 -2.86 -8.34 -41.76
N GLU A 70 -3.58 -7.51 -41.00
CA GLU A 70 -3.00 -6.36 -40.30
C GLU A 70 -2.47 -6.75 -38.92
N ASN A 71 -1.42 -6.06 -38.46
CA ASN A 71 -0.91 -6.23 -37.11
C ASN A 71 -1.95 -5.78 -36.08
N LEU A 72 -2.19 -6.64 -35.09
CA LEU A 72 -3.05 -6.33 -33.96
C LEU A 72 -2.38 -5.29 -33.05
N THR A 73 -3.04 -4.15 -32.83
CA THR A 73 -2.56 -3.16 -31.85
C THR A 73 -2.76 -3.68 -30.43
N ARG A 74 -1.93 -3.19 -29.49
CA ARG A 74 -2.05 -3.52 -28.06
C ARG A 74 -3.46 -3.19 -27.51
N TYR A 75 -4.07 -2.12 -28.00
CA TYR A 75 -5.43 -1.72 -27.62
C TYR A 75 -6.49 -2.72 -28.11
N GLN A 76 -6.40 -3.14 -29.37
CA GLN A 76 -7.32 -4.14 -29.93
C GLN A 76 -7.17 -5.49 -29.23
N ALA A 77 -5.93 -5.90 -28.92
CA ALA A 77 -5.66 -7.11 -28.14
C ALA A 77 -6.28 -7.02 -26.74
N ALA A 78 -6.07 -5.92 -26.02
CA ALA A 78 -6.66 -5.70 -24.70
C ALA A 78 -8.19 -5.75 -24.72
N LEU A 79 -8.83 -5.21 -25.77
CA LEU A 79 -10.28 -5.25 -25.93
C LEU A 79 -10.80 -6.68 -26.15
N ILE A 80 -10.08 -7.50 -26.93
CA ILE A 80 -10.42 -8.92 -27.14
C ILE A 80 -10.34 -9.68 -25.81
N PHE A 81 -9.26 -9.48 -25.05
CA PHE A 81 -9.11 -10.11 -23.73
C PHE A 81 -10.18 -9.63 -22.74
N TYR A 82 -10.48 -8.33 -22.71
CA TYR A 82 -11.53 -7.76 -21.88
C TYR A 82 -12.91 -8.38 -22.18
N ARG A 83 -13.24 -8.57 -23.46
CA ARG A 83 -14.49 -9.23 -23.89
C ARG A 83 -14.50 -10.70 -23.55
N ALA A 84 -13.37 -11.39 -23.68
CA ALA A 84 -13.23 -12.77 -23.22
C ALA A 84 -13.45 -12.89 -21.70
N LEU A 85 -13.02 -11.91 -20.93
CA LEU A 85 -13.13 -11.88 -19.46
C LEU A 85 -14.54 -11.56 -18.93
N GLN A 86 -15.40 -10.90 -19.71
CA GLN A 86 -16.76 -10.65 -19.27
C GLN A 86 -17.56 -11.96 -19.24
N ALA A 87 -18.09 -12.29 -18.05
CA ALA A 87 -18.93 -13.45 -17.80
C ALA A 87 -20.17 -13.44 -18.72
N GLY A 88 -20.05 -14.16 -19.84
CA GLY A 88 -21.08 -14.24 -20.88
C GLY A 88 -20.53 -14.56 -22.26
N ALA A 89 -19.33 -14.08 -22.61
CA ALA A 89 -18.71 -14.39 -23.91
C ALA A 89 -18.19 -15.85 -23.96
N LEU A 90 -17.50 -16.29 -22.90
CA LEU A 90 -16.93 -17.64 -22.81
C LEU A 90 -17.98 -18.76 -22.77
N ALA A 91 -19.16 -18.48 -22.18
CA ALA A 91 -20.25 -19.44 -22.03
C ALA A 91 -20.89 -19.83 -23.39
N ASN A 92 -20.88 -18.92 -24.37
CA ASN A 92 -21.51 -19.13 -25.67
C ASN A 92 -20.55 -19.68 -26.76
N CYS A 93 -19.26 -19.77 -26.46
CA CYS A 93 -18.23 -20.15 -27.43
C CYS A 93 -17.92 -21.64 -27.52
N GLY A 94 -18.37 -22.44 -26.55
CA GLY A 94 -18.02 -23.86 -26.47
C GLY A 94 -16.60 -24.12 -25.98
N PHE A 95 -16.00 -23.18 -25.22
CA PHE A 95 -14.74 -23.44 -24.52
C PHE A 95 -14.94 -24.56 -23.50
N THR A 96 -14.00 -25.49 -23.46
CA THR A 96 -14.02 -26.57 -22.48
C THR A 96 -13.63 -26.03 -21.10
N ALA A 97 -13.97 -26.77 -20.03
CA ALA A 97 -13.51 -26.43 -18.68
C ALA A 97 -11.96 -26.36 -18.59
N GLY A 98 -11.25 -27.12 -19.44
CA GLY A 98 -9.80 -27.06 -19.56
C GLY A 98 -9.29 -25.73 -20.14
N ASP A 99 -9.96 -25.20 -21.17
CA ASP A 99 -9.58 -23.92 -21.79
C ASP A 99 -9.80 -22.75 -20.83
N MET A 100 -10.91 -22.76 -20.08
CA MET A 100 -11.16 -21.76 -19.04
C MET A 100 -10.14 -21.82 -17.90
N THR A 101 -9.61 -23.02 -17.60
CA THR A 101 -8.54 -23.19 -16.61
C THR A 101 -7.21 -22.64 -17.13
N ALA A 102 -6.88 -22.88 -18.41
CA ALA A 102 -5.67 -22.35 -19.05
C ALA A 102 -5.71 -20.81 -19.13
N ILE A 103 -6.87 -20.23 -19.47
CA ILE A 103 -7.09 -18.78 -19.47
C ILE A 103 -6.93 -18.22 -18.04
N GLY A 104 -7.51 -18.90 -17.04
CA GLY A 104 -7.34 -18.53 -15.63
C GLY A 104 -5.89 -18.53 -15.17
N ASN A 105 -5.10 -19.53 -15.58
CA ASN A 105 -3.67 -19.62 -15.25
C ASN A 105 -2.85 -18.52 -15.96
N GLY A 106 -3.11 -18.27 -17.24
CA GLY A 106 -2.43 -17.18 -17.97
C GLY A 106 -2.77 -15.80 -17.39
N MET A 107 -3.98 -15.60 -16.90
CA MET A 107 -4.38 -14.37 -16.19
C MET A 107 -3.66 -14.20 -14.85
N GLN A 108 -3.38 -15.29 -14.13
CA GLN A 108 -2.58 -15.24 -12.90
C GLN A 108 -1.14 -14.85 -13.19
N GLU A 109 -0.60 -15.26 -14.34
CA GLU A 109 0.74 -14.86 -14.78
C GLU A 109 0.79 -13.37 -15.15
N VAL A 110 -0.19 -12.89 -15.93
CA VAL A 110 -0.28 -11.47 -16.31
C VAL A 110 -0.57 -10.56 -15.12
N SER A 111 -1.38 -10.99 -14.15
CA SER A 111 -1.62 -10.20 -12.93
C SER A 111 -0.35 -10.11 -12.07
N THR A 112 0.46 -11.17 -12.04
CA THR A 112 1.75 -11.19 -11.35
C THR A 112 2.73 -10.23 -12.01
N GLU A 113 2.79 -10.21 -13.35
CA GLU A 113 3.61 -9.25 -14.08
C GLU A 113 3.13 -7.80 -13.89
N LEU A 114 1.82 -7.57 -13.87
CA LEU A 114 1.25 -6.24 -13.65
C LEU A 114 1.52 -5.72 -12.23
N ALA A 115 1.44 -6.60 -11.23
CA ALA A 115 1.81 -6.29 -9.86
C ALA A 115 3.31 -5.93 -9.77
N ALA A 116 4.18 -6.70 -10.43
CA ALA A 116 5.61 -6.41 -10.49
C ALA A 116 5.91 -5.06 -11.19
N ILE A 117 5.17 -4.72 -12.25
CA ILE A 117 5.28 -3.42 -12.92
C ILE A 117 4.83 -2.29 -11.98
N ALA A 118 3.72 -2.46 -11.26
CA ALA A 118 3.25 -1.47 -10.29
C ALA A 118 4.30 -1.20 -9.20
N THR A 119 4.93 -2.25 -8.66
CA THR A 119 6.03 -2.11 -7.70
C THR A 119 7.20 -1.32 -8.28
N ARG A 120 7.61 -1.61 -9.52
CA ARG A 120 8.71 -0.87 -10.20
C ARG A 120 8.37 0.60 -10.39
N VAL A 121 7.11 0.95 -10.65
CA VAL A 121 6.67 2.34 -10.75
C VAL A 121 6.77 3.04 -9.39
N THR A 122 6.27 2.42 -8.32
CA THR A 122 6.38 2.97 -6.96
C THR A 122 7.84 3.16 -6.53
N ASP A 123 8.73 2.24 -6.89
CA ASP A 123 10.17 2.39 -6.63
C ASP A 123 10.80 3.55 -7.39
N LEU A 124 10.36 3.80 -8.63
CA LEU A 124 10.82 4.95 -9.41
C LEU A 124 10.31 6.27 -8.81
N GLU A 125 9.08 6.31 -8.30
CA GLU A 125 8.54 7.48 -7.61
C GLU A 125 9.29 7.76 -6.29
N ARG A 126 9.67 6.71 -5.55
CA ARG A 126 10.51 6.84 -4.36
C ARG A 126 11.91 7.35 -4.71
N LEU A 127 12.52 6.82 -5.77
CA LEU A 127 13.84 7.25 -6.24
C LEU A 127 13.83 8.71 -6.71
N SER A 128 12.78 9.16 -7.38
CA SER A 128 12.65 10.56 -7.78
C SER A 128 12.47 11.50 -6.58
N ALA A 129 11.68 11.10 -5.58
CA ALA A 129 11.53 11.84 -4.32
C ALA A 129 12.86 11.94 -3.54
N GLU A 130 13.64 10.85 -3.50
CA GLU A 130 14.96 10.86 -2.86
C GLU A 130 15.96 11.76 -3.61
N GLN A 131 15.95 11.72 -4.95
CA GLN A 131 16.78 12.60 -5.77
C GLN A 131 16.44 14.07 -5.52
N GLN A 132 15.15 14.43 -5.42
CA GLN A 132 14.74 15.79 -5.10
C GLN A 132 15.23 16.22 -3.72
N ALA A 133 15.07 15.38 -2.69
CA ALA A 133 15.55 15.69 -1.35
C ALA A 133 17.08 15.87 -1.29
N ARG A 134 17.84 15.10 -2.08
CA ARG A 134 19.29 15.29 -2.22
C ARG A 134 19.61 16.63 -2.88
N ILE A 135 18.90 17.01 -3.93
CA ILE A 135 19.09 18.31 -4.60
C ILE A 135 18.83 19.44 -3.62
N ASP A 136 17.71 19.41 -2.89
CA ASP A 136 17.36 20.45 -1.91
C ASP A 136 18.43 20.57 -0.80
N ALA A 137 18.97 19.43 -0.33
CA ALA A 137 20.04 19.42 0.67
C ALA A 137 21.38 19.95 0.12
N LEU A 138 21.69 19.67 -1.15
CA LEU A 138 22.85 20.22 -1.84
C LEU A 138 22.70 21.73 -2.06
N GLU A 139 21.52 22.20 -2.45
CA GLU A 139 21.21 23.63 -2.61
C GLU A 139 21.33 24.37 -1.27
N ALA A 140 20.85 23.79 -0.18
CA ALA A 140 20.99 24.35 1.17
C ALA A 140 22.47 24.46 1.59
N ARG A 141 23.28 23.42 1.34
CA ARG A 141 24.73 23.45 1.59
C ARG A 141 25.45 24.49 0.73
N ILE A 142 25.08 24.62 -0.54
CA ILE A 142 25.65 25.64 -1.43
C ILE A 142 25.27 27.03 -0.94
N ALA A 143 24.03 27.24 -0.51
CA ALA A 143 23.56 28.52 0.04
C ALA A 143 24.33 28.92 1.30
N ASP A 144 24.64 27.97 2.19
CA ASP A 144 25.45 28.20 3.39
C ASP A 144 26.88 28.62 3.06
N VAL A 145 27.52 27.92 2.11
CA VAL A 145 28.88 28.26 1.64
C VAL A 145 28.92 29.57 0.85
N SER A 146 27.83 29.91 0.15
CA SER A 146 27.70 31.13 -0.65
C SER A 146 27.18 32.33 0.16
N ALA A 147 26.87 32.14 1.45
CA ALA A 147 26.31 33.18 2.29
C ALA A 147 27.35 34.32 2.46
N PRO A 148 27.00 35.57 2.11
CA PRO A 148 27.90 36.71 2.27
C PRO A 148 28.18 36.92 3.76
N GLY A 149 29.40 36.62 4.19
CA GLY A 149 29.78 36.68 5.60
C GLY A 149 30.50 35.43 6.11
N ALA A 150 30.18 34.24 5.57
CA ALA A 150 30.72 32.97 6.07
C ALA A 150 32.24 32.88 5.87
N ALA A 151 32.71 33.14 4.64
CA ALA A 151 34.14 33.21 4.34
C ALA A 151 34.85 34.35 5.09
N SER A 152 34.18 35.47 5.37
CA SER A 152 34.78 36.58 6.13
C SER A 152 34.85 36.32 7.63
N ALA A 153 33.92 35.55 8.19
CA ALA A 153 33.95 35.17 9.61
C ALA A 153 35.11 34.21 9.89
N ASP A 154 35.33 33.24 9.00
CA ASP A 154 36.47 32.32 9.09
C ASP A 154 37.80 33.05 8.91
N VAL A 155 37.91 33.95 7.93
CA VAL A 155 39.11 34.77 7.72
C VAL A 155 39.35 35.71 8.91
N THR A 156 38.31 36.28 9.51
CA THR A 156 38.42 37.13 10.71
C THR A 156 38.87 36.31 11.93
N ALA A 157 38.35 35.09 12.10
CA ALA A 157 38.75 34.20 13.17
C ALA A 157 40.20 33.72 13.00
N LEU A 158 40.66 33.46 11.77
CA LEU A 158 42.05 33.17 11.48
C LEU A 158 42.96 34.37 11.78
N GLN A 159 42.56 35.58 11.39
CA GLN A 159 43.34 36.79 11.67
C GLN A 159 43.47 37.03 13.19
N ALA A 160 42.38 36.86 13.95
CA ALA A 160 42.41 37.00 15.40
C ALA A 160 43.34 35.96 16.08
N ARG A 161 43.42 34.74 15.53
CA ARG A 161 44.36 33.72 16.00
C ARG A 161 45.81 34.07 15.68
N ILE A 162 46.09 34.65 14.51
CA ILE A 162 47.41 35.13 14.14
C ILE A 162 47.84 36.25 15.08
N ASP A 163 46.99 37.24 15.32
CA ASP A 163 47.28 38.37 16.21
C ASP A 163 47.55 37.90 17.66
N ALA A 164 46.78 36.92 18.13
CA ALA A 164 46.98 36.31 19.45
C ALA A 164 48.30 35.53 19.53
N LEU A 165 48.68 34.79 18.49
CA LEU A 165 49.97 34.11 18.39
C LEU A 165 51.13 35.10 18.35
N GLU A 166 51.01 36.19 17.58
CA GLU A 166 52.04 37.24 17.54
C GLU A 166 52.21 37.94 18.89
N ALA A 167 51.12 38.19 19.61
CA ALA A 167 51.17 38.74 20.96
C ALA A 167 51.83 37.76 21.95
N ALA A 168 51.53 36.46 21.84
CA ALA A 168 52.18 35.43 22.66
C ALA A 168 53.69 35.36 22.38
N ILE A 169 54.11 35.46 21.11
CA ILE A 169 55.53 35.48 20.72
C ILE A 169 56.25 36.71 21.29
N ARG A 170 55.62 37.89 21.24
CA ARG A 170 56.19 39.13 21.82
C ARG A 170 56.39 39.06 23.33
N ASN A 171 55.58 38.27 24.02
CA ASN A 171 55.62 38.11 25.48
C ASN A 171 56.40 36.87 25.93
N ILE A 172 57.17 36.23 25.05
CA ILE A 172 58.09 35.16 25.46
C ILE A 172 59.15 35.80 26.38
N PRO A 173 59.23 35.41 27.67
CA PRO A 173 60.22 35.95 28.58
C PRO A 173 61.62 35.65 28.05
N ALA A 174 62.54 36.61 28.14
CA ALA A 174 63.95 36.34 27.89
C ALA A 174 64.38 35.16 28.78
N GLY A 175 65.04 34.16 28.18
CA GLY A 175 65.56 33.03 28.92
C GLY A 175 66.44 33.50 30.08
N PRO A 176 66.54 32.72 31.17
CA PRO A 176 67.36 33.09 32.32
C PRO A 176 68.76 33.49 31.85
N ALA A 177 69.27 34.62 32.35
CA ALA A 177 70.61 35.08 32.04
C ALA A 177 71.58 33.93 32.27
N GLY A 178 72.38 33.60 31.25
CA GLY A 178 73.39 32.57 31.36
C GLY A 178 74.28 32.81 32.59
N PRO A 179 74.79 31.74 33.23
CA PRO A 179 75.61 31.89 34.42
C PRO A 179 76.73 32.90 34.17
N ALA A 180 76.92 33.82 35.12
CA ALA A 180 77.98 34.81 35.06
C ALA A 180 79.33 34.09 34.85
N GLY A 181 80.11 34.54 33.87
CA GLY A 181 81.47 34.05 33.67
C GLY A 181 82.29 34.20 34.95
N PRO A 182 83.28 33.32 35.18
CA PRO A 182 84.06 33.31 36.42
C PRO A 182 84.65 34.69 36.73
N ALA A 183 84.48 35.13 37.97
CA ALA A 183 85.01 36.39 38.47
C ALA A 183 86.55 36.38 38.43
N GLY A 184 87.14 37.46 37.92
CA GLY A 184 88.59 37.71 38.05
C GLY A 184 89.01 37.82 39.52
N PRO A 185 90.29 37.55 39.85
CA PRO A 185 90.76 37.44 41.23
C PRO A 185 90.55 38.72 42.04
N ALA A 186 90.08 38.54 43.27
CA ALA A 186 89.68 39.59 44.21
C ALA A 186 90.87 40.37 44.79
N GLY A 187 90.74 41.71 44.83
CA GLY A 187 91.58 42.60 45.62
C GLY A 187 91.25 42.51 47.13
N PRO A 188 92.18 42.93 48.02
CA PRO A 188 92.12 42.65 49.45
C PRO A 188 90.99 43.38 50.20
N ALA A 189 90.53 42.72 51.26
CA ALA A 189 89.29 42.96 52.01
C ALA A 189 89.25 44.25 52.85
N GLY A 190 88.10 44.92 52.81
CA GLY A 190 87.65 45.92 53.81
C GLY A 190 86.59 45.33 54.76
N PRO A 191 86.49 45.80 56.01
CA PRO A 191 85.87 45.08 57.11
C PRO A 191 84.34 45.10 57.14
N ALA A 192 83.81 44.10 57.85
CA ALA A 192 82.43 43.66 57.91
C ALA A 192 81.43 44.66 58.52
N GLY A 193 80.28 44.79 57.86
CA GLY A 193 79.04 45.35 58.40
C GLY A 193 78.05 44.24 58.76
N THR A 194 77.24 44.49 59.80
CA THR A 194 76.47 43.53 60.57
C THR A 194 75.21 42.98 59.91
N GLN A 195 74.92 41.72 60.24
CA GLN A 195 73.82 40.85 59.84
C GLN A 195 72.44 41.31 60.34
N GLY A 196 71.44 41.32 59.44
CA GLY A 196 70.00 41.33 59.77
C GLY A 196 69.37 39.96 59.42
N PRO A 197 68.35 39.50 60.16
CA PRO A 197 67.97 38.08 60.21
C PRO A 197 66.95 37.63 59.14
N ALA A 198 66.83 36.30 59.06
CA ALA A 198 66.15 35.48 58.06
C ALA A 198 64.62 35.39 58.16
N GLY A 199 64.02 34.89 57.08
CA GLY A 199 62.72 34.22 57.03
C GLY A 199 62.20 34.17 55.59
N THR A 200 61.63 33.11 55.02
CA THR A 200 61.27 31.75 55.47
C THR A 200 60.96 30.91 54.22
N SER A 201 61.23 29.61 54.30
CA SER A 201 60.87 28.58 53.33
C SER A 201 59.35 28.31 53.23
N ALA A 202 58.89 27.88 52.05
CA ALA A 202 57.82 26.89 51.86
C ALA A 202 57.84 26.44 50.37
N SER A 203 58.28 25.21 50.06
CA SER A 203 57.49 23.95 50.03
C SER A 203 56.55 23.88 48.82
N GLY A 204 56.94 23.18 47.75
CA GLY A 204 56.32 21.89 47.37
C GLY A 204 55.27 22.12 46.27
N THR A 205 55.24 21.44 45.13
CA THR A 205 55.02 19.99 44.99
C THR A 205 55.20 19.58 43.52
N VAL A 206 55.91 18.47 43.29
CA VAL A 206 55.97 17.69 42.04
C VAL A 206 54.83 16.68 42.04
N THR A 207 54.15 16.39 40.92
CA THR A 207 53.47 15.10 40.60
C THR A 207 52.93 15.14 39.15
N THR A 208 53.64 14.55 38.18
CA THR A 208 53.48 13.24 37.49
C THR A 208 52.57 13.20 36.25
N THR A 209 53.19 12.71 35.17
CA THR A 209 52.69 12.31 33.84
C THR A 209 51.69 11.14 33.87
N PRO A 210 50.69 11.07 32.96
CA PRO A 210 49.83 9.90 32.80
C PRO A 210 50.33 8.91 31.71
N PRO A 211 49.90 7.63 31.75
CA PRO A 211 50.44 6.54 30.93
C PRO A 211 49.71 6.34 29.58
N VAL A 212 50.43 5.74 28.63
CA VAL A 212 49.97 5.37 27.28
C VAL A 212 49.28 4.01 27.30
N THR A 213 48.10 3.90 26.69
CA THR A 213 47.41 2.63 26.42
C THR A 213 47.25 2.39 24.93
N THR A 214 47.62 1.19 24.48
CA THR A 214 47.48 0.67 23.12
C THR A 214 46.03 0.24 22.81
N PRO A 215 45.52 0.46 21.57
CA PRO A 215 44.15 0.10 21.20
C PRO A 215 44.00 -1.38 20.75
N PRO A 216 42.80 -1.97 20.88
CA PRO A 216 42.53 -3.35 20.47
C PRO A 216 42.26 -3.48 18.96
N THR A 217 42.66 -4.62 18.41
CA THR A 217 42.45 -5.04 17.02
C THR A 217 40.98 -5.39 16.75
N VAL A 218 40.34 -4.69 15.81
CA VAL A 218 38.98 -4.99 15.32
C VAL A 218 39.07 -5.99 14.17
N VAL A 219 38.46 -7.17 14.35
CA VAL A 219 38.25 -8.14 13.27
C VAL A 219 36.98 -7.74 12.52
N ILE A 220 37.12 -7.35 11.25
CA ILE A 220 36.02 -7.08 10.33
C ILE A 220 35.56 -8.43 9.76
N GLY A 221 34.42 -8.92 10.22
CA GLY A 221 33.56 -9.81 9.47
C GLY A 221 32.30 -9.03 9.14
N ASP A 222 32.05 -8.76 7.86
CA ASP A 222 30.79 -8.18 7.43
C ASP A 222 29.64 -9.09 7.90
N PRO A 223 28.62 -8.58 8.62
CA PRO A 223 27.40 -9.35 8.75
C PRO A 223 26.85 -9.53 7.34
N VAL A 224 26.72 -10.78 6.90
CA VAL A 224 25.87 -11.11 5.74
C VAL A 224 24.55 -10.37 5.98
N PRO A 225 24.13 -9.44 5.12
CA PRO A 225 22.83 -8.83 5.29
C PRO A 225 21.83 -9.97 5.16
N THR A 226 21.22 -10.38 6.27
CA THR A 226 19.94 -11.06 6.23
C THR A 226 19.00 -10.06 5.60
N THR A 227 18.83 -10.14 4.28
CA THR A 227 17.75 -9.48 3.57
C THR A 227 16.50 -9.73 4.40
N PRO A 228 15.82 -8.71 4.95
CA PRO A 228 14.54 -8.92 5.57
C PRO A 228 13.69 -9.63 4.53
N GLU A 229 13.19 -10.81 4.89
CA GLU A 229 12.18 -11.51 4.09
C GLU A 229 11.16 -10.45 3.67
N ALA A 230 11.00 -10.22 2.37
CA ALA A 230 10.04 -9.25 1.87
C ALA A 230 8.67 -9.70 2.38
N THR A 231 8.18 -9.07 3.46
CA THR A 231 6.92 -9.43 4.09
C THR A 231 5.83 -9.15 3.08
N ARG A 232 5.38 -10.20 2.37
CA ARG A 232 4.26 -10.15 1.42
C ARG A 232 3.01 -9.76 2.20
N GLY A 233 2.80 -8.45 2.29
CA GLY A 233 1.71 -7.84 3.04
C GLY A 233 0.43 -7.75 2.22
N LEU A 234 0.57 -7.59 0.90
CA LEU A 234 -0.53 -7.48 -0.02
C LEU A 234 -1.15 -8.85 -0.28
N TYR A 235 -2.48 -8.89 -0.33
CA TYR A 235 -3.21 -10.10 -0.66
C TYR A 235 -4.48 -9.82 -1.45
N ALA A 236 -4.87 -10.82 -2.26
CA ALA A 236 -6.19 -10.93 -2.86
C ALA A 236 -6.86 -12.20 -2.34
N GLY A 237 -8.16 -12.19 -2.15
CA GLY A 237 -8.89 -13.32 -1.60
C GLY A 237 -10.26 -13.52 -2.19
N VAL A 238 -10.72 -14.75 -2.13
CA VAL A 238 -12.07 -15.15 -2.53
C VAL A 238 -12.69 -15.97 -1.41
N ALA A 239 -13.97 -15.75 -1.17
CA ALA A 239 -14.70 -16.47 -0.13
C ALA A 239 -16.14 -16.73 -0.52
N VAL A 240 -16.69 -17.77 0.10
CA VAL A 240 -18.12 -18.04 0.13
C VAL A 240 -18.60 -17.93 1.56
N GLY A 241 -19.81 -17.41 1.73
CA GLY A 241 -20.36 -17.20 3.04
C GLY A 241 -21.87 -17.30 3.06
N ALA A 242 -22.40 -17.11 4.26
CA ALA A 242 -23.81 -17.09 4.53
C ALA A 242 -24.12 -15.90 5.44
N LYS A 243 -25.16 -15.15 5.09
CA LYS A 243 -25.65 -14.00 5.85
C LYS A 243 -27.07 -14.27 6.34
N ALA A 244 -27.35 -13.93 7.59
CA ALA A 244 -28.68 -14.08 8.16
C ALA A 244 -29.71 -13.19 7.42
N ALA A 245 -30.92 -13.72 7.30
CA ALA A 245 -32.03 -13.10 6.58
C ALA A 245 -33.34 -13.23 7.35
N GLY A 246 -34.17 -12.18 7.25
CA GLY A 246 -35.52 -12.16 7.81
C GLY A 246 -36.47 -13.16 7.17
N THR A 247 -37.64 -13.34 7.78
CA THR A 247 -38.74 -14.19 7.32
C THR A 247 -39.29 -13.73 5.96
N GLY A 248 -39.57 -14.66 5.04
CA GLY A 248 -40.10 -14.35 3.69
C GLY A 248 -39.03 -14.02 2.65
N SER A 249 -37.78 -14.41 2.90
CA SER A 249 -36.63 -14.21 2.01
C SER A 249 -36.51 -15.30 0.94
N GLN A 250 -35.93 -14.99 -0.23
CA GLN A 250 -35.59 -15.99 -1.26
C GLN A 250 -34.34 -16.82 -0.90
N CYS A 251 -34.09 -16.98 0.40
CA CYS A 251 -32.86 -17.53 0.95
C CYS A 251 -33.09 -18.93 1.52
N LEU A 252 -32.02 -19.71 1.68
CA LEU A 252 -32.13 -21.06 2.21
C LEU A 252 -32.72 -21.01 3.62
N SER A 253 -33.78 -21.77 3.84
CA SER A 253 -34.36 -21.98 5.16
C SER A 253 -33.82 -23.29 5.72
N LEU A 254 -33.06 -23.22 6.81
CA LEU A 254 -32.72 -24.42 7.57
C LEU A 254 -33.89 -24.68 8.52
N GLY A 255 -34.52 -25.85 8.37
CA GLY A 255 -35.72 -26.21 9.13
C GLY A 255 -35.51 -26.01 10.63
N GLY A 256 -36.30 -25.10 11.21
CA GLY A 256 -36.33 -24.87 12.65
C GLY A 256 -37.05 -25.98 13.38
N ASN A 257 -36.85 -26.06 14.70
CA ASN A 257 -37.62 -26.95 15.56
C ASN A 257 -39.12 -26.60 15.45
N ALA A 258 -39.94 -27.56 15.02
CA ALA A 258 -41.38 -27.37 14.81
C ALA A 258 -42.12 -26.90 16.08
N ALA A 259 -41.54 -27.14 17.26
CA ALA A 259 -42.06 -26.69 18.55
C ALA A 259 -41.92 -25.17 18.79
N THR A 260 -40.96 -24.49 18.15
CA THR A 260 -40.67 -23.06 18.37
C THR A 260 -40.89 -22.17 17.14
N ARG A 261 -41.34 -22.72 16.00
CA ARG A 261 -41.61 -21.99 14.73
C ARG A 261 -40.51 -21.02 14.28
N THR A 262 -39.27 -21.29 14.66
CA THR A 262 -38.13 -20.40 14.42
C THR A 262 -37.35 -20.91 13.22
N ASN A 263 -37.77 -20.50 12.03
CA ASN A 263 -36.96 -20.71 10.83
C ASN A 263 -35.81 -19.71 10.82
N VAL A 264 -34.59 -20.20 10.69
CA VAL A 264 -33.42 -19.33 10.49
C VAL A 264 -33.08 -19.35 9.01
N ASN A 265 -33.26 -18.20 8.36
CA ASN A 265 -32.98 -18.08 6.92
C ASN A 265 -31.58 -17.52 6.72
N TYR A 266 -30.85 -18.11 5.78
CA TYR A 266 -29.50 -17.69 5.41
C TYR A 266 -29.37 -17.57 3.90
N CYS A 267 -28.78 -16.48 3.45
CA CYS A 267 -28.48 -16.28 2.05
C CYS A 267 -27.00 -16.54 1.81
N LEU A 268 -26.71 -17.36 0.81
CA LEU A 268 -25.35 -17.54 0.34
C LEU A 268 -24.83 -16.26 -0.31
N ASN A 269 -23.55 -16.00 -0.14
CA ASN A 269 -22.86 -14.89 -0.79
C ASN A 269 -21.46 -15.32 -1.27
N GLY A 270 -21.01 -14.65 -2.33
CA GLY A 270 -19.63 -14.75 -2.82
C GLY A 270 -18.91 -13.43 -2.54
N THR A 271 -17.69 -13.48 -2.03
CA THR A 271 -16.90 -12.30 -1.68
C THR A 271 -15.57 -12.31 -2.43
N ALA A 272 -15.19 -11.16 -2.99
CA ALA A 272 -13.83 -10.86 -3.41
C ALA A 272 -13.23 -9.84 -2.44
N ILE A 273 -11.96 -10.03 -2.06
CA ILE A 273 -11.26 -9.21 -1.06
C ILE A 273 -9.90 -8.82 -1.62
N VAL A 274 -9.49 -7.59 -1.40
CA VAL A 274 -8.11 -7.14 -1.57
C VAL A 274 -7.67 -6.41 -0.32
N GLY A 275 -6.43 -6.56 0.09
CA GLY A 275 -5.95 -5.90 1.30
C GLY A 275 -4.45 -5.95 1.49
N SER A 276 -4.03 -5.32 2.57
CA SER A 276 -2.68 -5.41 3.11
C SER A 276 -2.75 -5.77 4.59
N SER A 277 -1.93 -6.71 5.04
CA SER A 277 -1.81 -7.07 6.47
C SER A 277 -0.99 -6.06 7.29
N ASN A 278 -0.25 -5.16 6.65
CA ASN A 278 0.75 -4.30 7.31
C ASN A 278 0.84 -2.89 6.70
N VAL A 279 -0.26 -2.13 6.76
CA VAL A 279 -0.30 -0.73 6.30
C VAL A 279 0.42 0.20 7.26
N ILE A 280 0.19 0.06 8.58
CA ILE A 280 0.87 0.81 9.64
C ILE A 280 1.16 -0.13 10.80
N GLY A 281 2.39 -0.61 10.92
CA GLY A 281 2.76 -1.60 11.95
C GLY A 281 1.95 -2.89 11.78
N ALA A 282 1.30 -3.33 12.87
CA ALA A 282 0.43 -4.52 12.88
C ALA A 282 -1.02 -4.24 12.37
N ILE A 283 -1.29 -3.02 11.89
CA ILE A 283 -2.61 -2.66 11.35
C ILE A 283 -2.61 -2.91 9.84
N GLY A 284 -3.51 -3.79 9.41
CA GLY A 284 -3.87 -4.02 8.02
C GLY A 284 -5.07 -3.19 7.57
N ALA A 285 -5.30 -3.16 6.26
CA ALA A 285 -6.51 -2.60 5.66
C ALA A 285 -6.99 -3.49 4.53
N ARG A 286 -8.31 -3.61 4.38
CA ARG A 286 -8.92 -4.42 3.32
C ARG A 286 -10.16 -3.77 2.76
N ALA A 287 -10.38 -3.98 1.47
CA ALA A 287 -11.62 -3.73 0.77
C ALA A 287 -12.24 -5.06 0.34
N ALA A 288 -13.56 -5.18 0.47
CA ALA A 288 -14.30 -6.36 0.03
C ALA A 288 -15.52 -5.97 -0.80
N VAL A 289 -15.84 -6.80 -1.79
CA VAL A 289 -17.09 -6.76 -2.54
C VAL A 289 -17.78 -8.10 -2.37
N GLU A 290 -19.06 -8.06 -2.04
CA GLU A 290 -19.88 -9.24 -1.77
C GLU A 290 -21.12 -9.23 -2.67
N TYR A 291 -21.38 -10.34 -3.36
CA TYR A 291 -22.61 -10.55 -4.12
C TYR A 291 -23.50 -11.58 -3.41
N GLN A 292 -24.77 -11.22 -3.22
CA GLN A 292 -25.78 -12.02 -2.54
C GLN A 292 -26.97 -12.26 -3.48
N PRO A 293 -27.03 -13.44 -4.14
CA PRO A 293 -28.05 -13.73 -5.16
C PRO A 293 -29.49 -13.65 -4.65
N GLY A 294 -29.76 -14.08 -3.41
CA GLY A 294 -31.12 -14.15 -2.86
C GLY A 294 -31.87 -12.81 -2.74
N TYR A 295 -31.17 -11.68 -2.85
CA TYR A 295 -31.80 -10.34 -2.91
C TYR A 295 -31.28 -9.50 -4.08
N ASN A 296 -30.55 -10.14 -5.00
CA ASN A 296 -29.74 -9.47 -6.00
C ASN A 296 -28.93 -8.30 -5.41
N GLY A 297 -28.30 -8.55 -4.25
CA GLY A 297 -27.61 -7.53 -3.46
C GLY A 297 -26.12 -7.50 -3.76
N VAL A 298 -25.55 -6.30 -3.85
CA VAL A 298 -24.10 -6.06 -3.91
C VAL A 298 -23.72 -5.21 -2.71
N SER A 299 -22.78 -5.70 -1.91
CA SER A 299 -22.19 -4.96 -0.80
C SER A 299 -20.73 -4.64 -1.10
N ALA A 300 -20.27 -3.48 -0.65
CA ALA A 300 -18.87 -3.11 -0.63
C ALA A 300 -18.49 -2.57 0.76
N ASP A 301 -17.34 -2.95 1.29
CA ASP A 301 -16.84 -2.49 2.57
C ASP A 301 -15.34 -2.27 2.57
N VAL A 302 -14.90 -1.35 3.44
CA VAL A 302 -13.49 -1.10 3.76
C VAL A 302 -13.32 -1.24 5.26
N ASN A 303 -12.33 -2.00 5.70
CA ASN A 303 -12.08 -2.27 7.11
C ASN A 303 -10.59 -2.11 7.42
N ALA A 304 -10.31 -1.57 8.60
CA ALA A 304 -9.01 -1.72 9.24
C ALA A 304 -9.00 -3.06 10.00
N THR A 305 -7.89 -3.78 9.92
CA THR A 305 -7.72 -5.08 10.59
C THR A 305 -6.49 -5.04 11.49
N TYR A 306 -6.51 -5.85 12.54
CA TYR A 306 -5.41 -5.98 13.48
C TYR A 306 -5.20 -7.46 13.77
N ASP A 307 -3.99 -7.92 13.49
CA ASP A 307 -3.58 -9.30 13.72
C ASP A 307 -3.15 -9.45 15.19
N ILE A 308 -3.74 -10.43 15.90
CA ILE A 308 -3.58 -10.63 17.34
C ILE A 308 -2.56 -11.72 17.64
N GLY A 309 -2.27 -12.60 16.68
CA GLY A 309 -1.35 -13.71 16.86
C GLY A 309 -0.19 -13.71 15.88
N SER A 310 0.66 -14.72 16.01
CA SER A 310 1.79 -14.98 15.12
C SER A 310 1.91 -16.46 14.82
N GLY A 311 2.59 -16.81 13.74
CA GLY A 311 2.78 -18.18 13.28
C GLY A 311 1.81 -18.59 12.18
N ASN A 312 1.52 -19.89 12.10
CA ASN A 312 0.68 -20.43 11.01
C ASN A 312 -0.81 -20.18 11.21
N LEU A 313 -1.25 -19.84 12.43
CA LEU A 313 -2.62 -19.45 12.73
C LEU A 313 -2.63 -18.02 13.27
N THR A 314 -3.14 -17.09 12.46
CA THR A 314 -3.19 -15.66 12.79
C THR A 314 -4.64 -15.24 13.02
N PRO A 315 -5.11 -15.20 14.27
CA PRO A 315 -6.39 -14.57 14.59
C PRO A 315 -6.31 -13.07 14.33
N TYR A 316 -7.38 -12.49 13.82
CA TYR A 316 -7.48 -11.06 13.54
C TYR A 316 -8.87 -10.52 13.89
N VAL A 317 -8.91 -9.24 14.19
CA VAL A 317 -10.14 -8.46 14.36
C VAL A 317 -10.12 -7.26 13.45
N GLY A 318 -11.27 -6.68 13.17
CA GLY A 318 -11.32 -5.44 12.43
C GLY A 318 -12.65 -4.73 12.53
N ALA A 319 -12.64 -3.50 12.06
CA ALA A 319 -13.82 -2.65 12.00
C ALA A 319 -13.77 -1.79 10.74
N GLY A 320 -14.95 -1.45 10.24
CA GLY A 320 -15.05 -0.76 8.98
C GLY A 320 -16.43 -0.22 8.70
N LEU A 321 -16.55 0.32 7.49
CA LEU A 321 -17.77 0.89 6.97
C LEU A 321 -18.04 0.29 5.60
N GLY A 322 -19.32 0.15 5.28
CA GLY A 322 -19.72 -0.35 3.99
C GLY A 322 -21.10 0.12 3.58
N LEU A 323 -21.45 -0.26 2.37
CA LEU A 323 -22.75 0.00 1.77
C LEU A 323 -23.24 -1.24 1.07
N THR A 324 -24.55 -1.44 1.06
CA THR A 324 -25.24 -2.53 0.37
C THR A 324 -26.28 -1.91 -0.55
N SER A 325 -26.20 -2.19 -1.84
CA SER A 325 -27.27 -1.92 -2.79
C SER A 325 -28.03 -3.22 -3.07
N SER A 326 -29.35 -3.19 -2.96
CA SER A 326 -30.20 -4.37 -3.19
C SER A 326 -31.60 -3.96 -3.62
N GLN A 327 -32.45 -4.92 -3.97
CA GLN A 327 -33.85 -4.62 -4.28
C GLN A 327 -34.52 -3.86 -3.12
N ALA A 328 -35.19 -2.74 -3.44
CA ALA A 328 -35.95 -1.96 -2.49
C ALA A 328 -37.04 -2.82 -1.85
N ARG A 329 -37.27 -2.64 -0.55
CA ARG A 329 -38.27 -3.40 0.16
C ARG A 329 -39.66 -2.88 -0.19
N THR A 330 -40.58 -3.81 -0.45
CA THR A 330 -42.00 -3.51 -0.68
C THR A 330 -42.66 -3.05 0.62
N THR A 331 -43.04 -1.78 0.70
CA THR A 331 -43.84 -1.22 1.80
C THR A 331 -45.30 -1.13 1.36
N GLY A 332 -46.23 -1.74 2.11
CA GLY A 332 -47.67 -1.62 1.82
C GLY A 332 -48.16 -2.37 0.57
N GLY A 333 -47.46 -3.42 0.11
CA GLY A 333 -47.90 -4.26 -1.01
C GLY A 333 -47.55 -3.74 -2.41
N VAL A 334 -46.89 -2.58 -2.51
CA VAL A 334 -46.41 -2.04 -3.80
C VAL A 334 -44.97 -2.47 -4.05
N SER A 335 -44.80 -3.47 -4.94
CA SER A 335 -43.49 -3.90 -5.40
C SER A 335 -42.84 -2.79 -6.23
N THR A 336 -41.77 -2.22 -5.72
CA THR A 336 -40.97 -1.26 -6.48
C THR A 336 -39.79 -2.00 -7.12
N THR A 337 -39.68 -1.96 -8.45
CA THR A 337 -38.54 -2.52 -9.22
C THR A 337 -37.32 -1.60 -9.13
N THR A 338 -37.08 -1.01 -7.97
CA THR A 338 -36.00 -0.04 -7.74
C THR A 338 -34.97 -0.63 -6.80
N ASN A 339 -33.71 -0.21 -6.91
CA ASN A 339 -32.68 -0.57 -5.95
C ASN A 339 -32.65 0.46 -4.81
N ALA A 340 -32.36 -0.03 -3.60
CA ALA A 340 -32.13 0.79 -2.42
C ALA A 340 -30.71 0.56 -1.90
N THR A 341 -30.09 1.64 -1.43
CA THR A 341 -28.75 1.61 -0.84
C THR A 341 -28.83 1.88 0.66
N ASP A 342 -28.20 1.00 1.43
CA ASP A 342 -28.12 1.07 2.89
C ASP A 342 -26.65 1.10 3.33
N VAL A 343 -26.31 2.01 4.24
CA VAL A 343 -24.97 2.13 4.82
C VAL A 343 -24.91 1.32 6.11
N TYR A 344 -23.77 0.69 6.37
CA TYR A 344 -23.54 -0.06 7.60
C TYR A 344 -22.15 0.17 8.19
N ALA A 345 -22.07 0.04 9.51
CA ALA A 345 -20.81 -0.21 10.21
C ALA A 345 -20.60 -1.73 10.30
N ASN A 346 -19.35 -2.17 10.16
CA ASN A 346 -18.98 -3.58 10.19
C ASN A 346 -17.94 -3.85 11.27
N VAL A 347 -18.05 -5.01 11.90
CA VAL A 347 -17.03 -5.59 12.77
C VAL A 347 -16.75 -6.99 12.26
N LEU A 348 -15.48 -7.36 12.21
CA LEU A 348 -15.03 -8.66 11.74
C LEU A 348 -14.13 -9.32 12.79
N LEU A 349 -14.27 -10.62 12.90
CA LEU A 349 -13.43 -11.49 13.72
C LEU A 349 -13.13 -12.74 12.88
N GLY A 350 -11.85 -13.04 12.70
CA GLY A 350 -11.45 -14.14 11.85
C GLY A 350 -10.14 -14.75 12.26
N ALA A 351 -9.77 -15.81 11.55
CA ALA A 351 -8.46 -16.43 11.67
C ALA A 351 -7.98 -16.86 10.29
N ASP A 352 -6.71 -16.57 10.02
CA ASP A 352 -5.99 -17.04 8.84
C ASP A 352 -5.12 -18.24 9.23
N TYR A 353 -5.17 -19.31 8.44
CA TYR A 353 -4.26 -20.45 8.52
C TYR A 353 -3.35 -20.48 7.30
N ARG A 354 -2.06 -20.22 7.48
CA ARG A 354 -1.07 -20.16 6.41
C ARG A 354 -0.72 -21.58 5.95
N VAL A 355 -1.15 -21.93 4.74
CA VAL A 355 -0.90 -23.25 4.11
C VAL A 355 0.47 -23.27 3.45
N THR A 356 0.84 -22.16 2.81
CA THR A 356 2.16 -21.91 2.19
C THR A 356 2.54 -20.45 2.39
N ASP A 357 3.73 -20.04 1.94
CA ASP A 357 4.16 -18.64 2.05
C ASP A 357 3.33 -17.64 1.24
N SER A 358 2.56 -18.12 0.27
CA SER A 358 1.72 -17.29 -0.59
C SER A 358 0.23 -17.59 -0.48
N ILE A 359 -0.19 -18.56 0.34
CA ILE A 359 -1.60 -18.99 0.42
C ILE A 359 -2.01 -19.20 1.88
N SER A 360 -3.11 -18.57 2.29
CA SER A 360 -3.80 -18.89 3.53
C SER A 360 -5.26 -19.29 3.29
N VAL A 361 -5.78 -20.13 4.17
CA VAL A 361 -7.21 -20.39 4.33
C VAL A 361 -7.72 -19.50 5.44
N PHE A 362 -8.89 -18.90 5.29
CA PHE A 362 -9.46 -18.07 6.35
C PHE A 362 -10.90 -18.41 6.66
N VAL A 363 -11.27 -18.17 7.91
CA VAL A 363 -12.66 -18.19 8.38
C VAL A 363 -12.92 -16.88 9.10
N GLU A 364 -14.06 -16.26 8.81
CA GLU A 364 -14.42 -14.94 9.31
C GLU A 364 -15.90 -14.89 9.68
N GLY A 365 -16.19 -14.38 10.87
CA GLY A 365 -17.51 -13.88 11.25
C GLY A 365 -17.56 -12.36 11.05
N ASN A 366 -18.64 -11.87 10.46
CA ASN A 366 -18.88 -10.44 10.29
C ASN A 366 -20.20 -10.01 10.92
N GLY A 367 -20.17 -8.90 11.64
CA GLY A 367 -21.32 -8.25 12.25
C GLY A 367 -21.56 -6.89 11.62
N ARG A 368 -22.65 -6.75 10.86
CA ARG A 368 -23.02 -5.51 10.17
C ARG A 368 -24.18 -4.82 10.88
N TYR A 369 -23.98 -3.59 11.33
CA TYR A 369 -25.02 -2.72 11.83
C TYR A 369 -25.44 -1.72 10.75
N TYR A 370 -26.64 -1.89 10.21
CA TYR A 370 -27.20 -1.03 9.18
C TYR A 370 -27.84 0.21 9.79
N LEU A 371 -27.49 1.39 9.26
CA LEU A 371 -28.05 2.68 9.67
C LEU A 371 -29.42 2.93 9.04
N SER A 372 -29.72 2.26 7.93
CA SER A 372 -31.02 2.28 7.27
C SER A 372 -31.40 0.89 6.80
N ASN A 373 -32.70 0.68 6.60
CA ASN A 373 -33.25 -0.61 6.23
C ASN A 373 -34.20 -0.51 5.02
N LYS A 374 -33.73 0.13 3.95
CA LYS A 374 -34.52 0.43 2.74
C LYS A 374 -34.56 -0.77 1.78
N GLY A 375 -33.47 -1.52 1.68
CA GLY A 375 -33.34 -2.69 0.82
C GLY A 375 -33.57 -4.01 1.54
N ALA A 376 -33.96 -5.05 0.81
CA ALA A 376 -34.09 -6.40 1.34
C ALA A 376 -32.73 -7.05 1.65
N GLY A 377 -31.66 -6.60 0.97
CA GLY A 377 -30.29 -7.09 1.16
C GLY A 377 -29.69 -6.81 2.53
N THR A 378 -30.29 -5.91 3.33
CA THR A 378 -29.88 -5.74 4.73
C THR A 378 -30.10 -7.00 5.56
N GLY A 379 -31.04 -7.88 5.18
CA GLY A 379 -31.39 -9.09 5.93
C GLY A 379 -32.20 -8.84 7.20
N LEU A 380 -32.51 -7.58 7.53
CA LEU A 380 -33.36 -7.20 8.66
C LEU A 380 -34.85 -7.46 8.34
N THR A 381 -35.69 -7.48 9.37
CA THR A 381 -37.16 -7.54 9.19
C THR A 381 -37.68 -6.26 8.54
N SER A 382 -38.85 -6.31 7.90
CA SER A 382 -39.49 -5.15 7.27
C SER A 382 -39.94 -4.08 8.25
N THR A 383 -40.11 -4.43 9.53
CA THR A 383 -40.55 -3.54 10.60
C THR A 383 -39.42 -2.77 11.26
N ALA A 384 -38.17 -3.17 11.04
CA ALA A 384 -37.01 -2.48 11.60
C ALA A 384 -36.60 -1.31 10.71
N SER A 385 -36.24 -0.17 11.30
CA SER A 385 -35.67 0.97 10.55
C SER A 385 -34.15 0.84 10.37
N ASN A 386 -33.50 0.12 11.28
CA ASN A 386 -32.06 -0.11 11.39
C ASN A 386 -31.84 -1.41 12.21
N GLY A 387 -30.60 -1.91 12.26
CA GLY A 387 -30.31 -3.06 13.11
C GLY A 387 -29.07 -3.86 12.71
N PHE A 388 -28.83 -4.92 13.48
CA PHE A 388 -27.67 -5.79 13.34
C PHE A 388 -27.99 -7.05 12.53
N THR A 389 -27.06 -7.46 11.67
CA THR A 389 -27.06 -8.76 11.00
C THR A 389 -25.69 -9.41 11.08
N GLY A 390 -25.69 -10.73 11.27
CA GLY A 390 -24.47 -11.53 11.27
C GLY A 390 -24.29 -12.29 9.95
N GLY A 391 -23.03 -12.52 9.59
CA GLY A 391 -22.63 -13.43 8.55
C GLY A 391 -21.37 -14.19 8.93
N VAL A 392 -21.14 -15.29 8.23
CA VAL A 392 -19.91 -16.07 8.29
C VAL A 392 -19.42 -16.32 6.88
N LYS A 393 -18.11 -16.33 6.68
CA LYS A 393 -17.49 -16.66 5.40
C LYS A 393 -16.20 -17.45 5.60
N ALA A 394 -15.88 -18.28 4.63
CA ALA A 394 -14.62 -19.00 4.57
C ALA A 394 -14.07 -18.93 3.15
N GLY A 395 -12.74 -18.90 3.03
CA GLY A 395 -12.12 -18.69 1.74
C GLY A 395 -10.61 -18.83 1.75
N LEU A 396 -10.01 -18.34 0.67
CA LEU A 396 -8.57 -18.35 0.45
C LEU A 396 -8.06 -16.91 0.30
N LYS A 397 -6.85 -16.65 0.80
CA LYS A 397 -6.08 -15.43 0.51
C LYS A 397 -4.77 -15.83 -0.18
N PHE A 398 -4.39 -15.06 -1.17
CA PHE A 398 -3.18 -15.21 -1.97
C PHE A 398 -2.30 -13.98 -1.73
N TYR A 399 -1.13 -14.17 -1.12
CA TYR A 399 -0.20 -13.11 -0.77
C TYR A 399 0.84 -12.93 -1.88
N PHE A 400 1.13 -11.68 -2.24
CA PHE A 400 2.09 -11.35 -3.28
C PHE A 400 3.09 -10.30 -2.83
#